data_AF-A0A939REE2-F1
#
_entry.id   AF-A0A939REE2-F1
#
_cell.length_a   1.000
_cell.length_b   1.000
_cell.length_c   1.000
_cell.angle_alpha   90.00
_cell.angle_beta   90.00
_cell.angle_gamma   90.00
#
_symmetry.space_group_name_H-M   'P 1'
#
loop_
_entity.id
_entity.type
_entity.pdbx_description
1 polymer ?
#
loop_
_entity_poly.entity_id
_entity_poly.type
_entity_poly.pdbx_seq_one_letter_code
_entity_poly.pdbx_strand_id
1 'polypeptide(L)' 'MSYNVKNYTEQGGAVTHIDGTLAIGASATITGLGASTSKAGLVKKAAAVADAAGEAPTAAEFKALLDSLRTAGILATS' A
#
# COMPACT_ATOMS: atom_id res chain seq x y z
N MET A 1 36.54 -13.54 5.58
CA MET A 1 36.56 -12.08 5.37
C MET A 1 35.16 -11.55 5.67
N SER A 2 34.91 -11.07 6.89
CA SER A 2 33.59 -10.53 7.25
C SER A 2 33.51 -9.09 6.75
N TYR A 3 32.91 -8.88 5.58
CA TYR A 3 32.71 -7.53 5.06
C TYR A 3 31.47 -6.95 5.74
N ASN A 4 31.68 -6.05 6.70
CA ASN A 4 30.65 -5.22 7.34
C ASN A 4 30.17 -4.13 6.37
N VAL A 5 29.61 -4.51 5.23
CA VAL A 5 28.83 -3.54 4.46
C VAL A 5 27.46 -3.54 5.09
N LYS A 6 27.12 -2.49 5.85
CA LYS A 6 25.83 -2.34 6.55
C LYS A 6 24.61 -2.68 5.69
N ASN A 7 24.73 -2.45 4.39
CA ASN A 7 23.74 -2.83 3.39
C ASN A 7 24.36 -3.85 2.43
N TYR A 8 23.75 -5.02 2.27
CA TYR A 8 24.26 -6.08 1.40
C TYR A 8 23.14 -6.95 0.85
N THR A 9 23.40 -7.62 -0.26
CA THR A 9 22.53 -8.64 -0.83
C THR A 9 23.12 -10.02 -0.54
N GLU A 10 22.31 -10.94 -0.03
CA GLU A 10 22.73 -12.32 0.24
C GLU A 10 23.13 -13.04 -1.06
N GLN A 11 24.01 -14.05 -0.95
CA GLN A 11 24.38 -14.87 -2.11
C GLN A 11 23.12 -15.52 -2.70
N GLY A 12 22.94 -15.39 -4.01
CA GLY A 12 21.73 -15.85 -4.69
C GLY A 12 20.64 -14.77 -4.83
N GLY A 13 20.81 -13.58 -4.26
CA GLY A 13 20.03 -12.39 -4.62
C GLY A 13 18.63 -12.28 -4.00
N ALA A 14 18.21 -13.26 -3.19
CA ALA A 14 16.84 -13.32 -2.66
C ALA A 14 16.53 -12.22 -1.63
N VAL A 15 17.53 -11.81 -0.85
CA VAL A 15 17.38 -10.85 0.25
C VAL A 15 18.39 -9.72 0.10
N THR A 16 17.91 -8.49 0.23
CA THR A 16 18.75 -7.31 0.42
C THR A 16 18.47 -6.71 1.78
N HIS A 17 19.51 -6.60 2.60
CA HIS A 17 19.47 -6.00 3.93
C HIS A 17 19.78 -4.50 3.83
N ILE A 18 18.97 -3.68 4.51
CA ILE A 18 19.18 -2.23 4.66
C ILE A 18 19.20 -1.91 6.16
N ASP A 19 20.39 -1.72 6.72
CA ASP A 19 20.59 -1.35 8.12
C ASP A 19 20.65 0.18 8.25
N GLY A 20 19.55 0.83 7.86
CA GLY A 20 19.40 2.28 7.76
C GLY A 20 18.06 2.69 7.11
N THR A 21 17.97 3.95 6.67
CA THR A 21 16.76 4.45 5.99
C THR A 21 16.85 4.23 4.47
N LEU A 22 15.85 3.56 3.90
CA LEU A 22 15.62 3.53 2.45
C LEU A 22 14.70 4.69 2.05
N ALA A 23 15.28 5.75 1.48
CA ALA A 23 14.52 6.88 0.93
C ALA A 23 14.16 6.62 -0.54
N ILE A 24 12.87 6.60 -0.84
CA ILE A 24 12.35 6.44 -2.21
C ILE A 24 11.82 7.80 -2.68
N GLY A 25 12.37 8.30 -3.79
CA GLY A 25 12.00 9.61 -4.35
C GLY A 25 10.56 9.64 -4.86
N ALA A 26 9.96 10.84 -4.92
CA ALA A 26 8.55 11.03 -5.27
C ALA A 26 8.13 10.48 -6.65
N SER A 27 9.08 10.33 -7.58
CA SER A 27 8.83 9.81 -8.94
C SER A 27 9.17 8.33 -9.13
N ALA A 28 9.68 7.67 -8.08
CA ALA A 28 10.02 6.25 -8.18
C ALA A 28 8.76 5.38 -8.16
N THR A 29 8.80 4.28 -8.92
CA THR A 29 7.75 3.27 -8.93
C THR A 29 8.26 2.01 -8.26
N ILE A 30 7.56 1.53 -7.24
CA ILE A 30 7.86 0.24 -6.59
C ILE A 30 6.80 -0.78 -7.01
N THR A 31 7.23 -1.90 -7.59
CA THR A 31 6.35 -2.99 -8.03
C THR A 31 6.32 -4.13 -7.01
N GLY A 32 5.24 -4.90 -6.97
CA GLY A 32 5.17 -6.15 -6.18
C GLY A 32 4.91 -6.00 -4.67
N LEU A 33 4.71 -4.77 -4.18
CA LEU A 33 4.36 -4.49 -2.78
C LEU A 33 2.86 -4.26 -2.54
N GLY A 34 2.05 -4.20 -3.60
CA GLY A 34 0.60 -3.96 -3.46
C GLY A 34 -0.11 -5.11 -2.73
N ALA A 35 -1.09 -4.77 -1.90
CA ALA A 35 -1.96 -5.76 -1.27
C ALA A 35 -2.78 -6.54 -2.32
N SER A 36 -3.08 -7.81 -2.02
CA SER A 36 -4.02 -8.63 -2.77
C SER A 36 -4.98 -9.35 -1.83
N THR A 37 -5.99 -10.02 -2.38
CA THR A 37 -6.92 -10.86 -1.59
C THR A 37 -6.25 -12.10 -0.98
N SER A 38 -5.03 -12.44 -1.41
CA SER A 38 -4.28 -13.62 -0.95
C SER A 38 -2.96 -13.28 -0.25
N LYS A 39 -2.54 -12.01 -0.25
CA LYS A 39 -1.25 -11.59 0.32
C LYS A 39 -1.36 -10.18 0.91
N ALA A 40 -0.86 -10.01 2.13
CA ALA A 40 -0.70 -8.70 2.74
C ALA A 40 0.26 -7.82 1.91
N GLY A 41 -0.01 -6.52 1.86
CA GLY A 41 0.80 -5.54 1.15
C GLY A 41 0.38 -4.12 1.46
N LEU A 42 0.99 -3.17 0.76
CA LEU A 42 0.71 -1.74 0.86
C LEU A 42 -0.55 -1.36 0.09
N VAL A 43 -1.22 -0.32 0.56
CA VAL A 43 -2.39 0.29 -0.10
C VAL A 43 -2.15 1.77 -0.34
N LYS A 44 -2.85 2.33 -1.32
CA LYS A 44 -2.92 3.79 -1.48
C LYS A 44 -3.86 4.37 -0.43
N LYS A 45 -3.64 5.63 -0.06
CA LYS A 45 -4.64 6.38 0.70
C LYS A 45 -5.88 6.59 -0.19
N ALA A 46 -7.06 6.29 0.35
CA ALA A 46 -8.32 6.55 -0.34
C ALA A 46 -8.63 8.05 -0.44
N ALA A 47 -9.43 8.41 -1.44
CA ALA A 47 -9.94 9.78 -1.55
C ALA A 47 -10.89 10.06 -0.38
N ALA A 48 -10.92 11.32 0.07
CA ALA A 48 -11.84 11.74 1.12
C ALA A 48 -13.30 11.52 0.66
N VAL A 49 -14.11 10.96 1.55
CA VAL A 49 -15.56 10.83 1.40
C VAL A 49 -16.17 11.62 2.53
N ALA A 50 -17.20 12.42 2.24
CA ALA A 50 -17.89 13.19 3.26
C ALA A 50 -18.53 12.25 4.30
N ASP A 51 -18.57 12.71 5.54
CA ASP A 51 -19.30 12.02 6.60
C ASP A 51 -20.80 11.97 6.27
N ALA A 52 -21.50 10.98 6.85
CA ALA A 52 -22.94 10.86 6.69
C ALA A 52 -23.64 12.11 7.24
N ALA A 53 -24.61 12.63 6.48
CA ALA A 53 -25.33 13.86 6.86
C ALA A 53 -26.33 13.64 8.01
N GLY A 54 -26.69 12.39 8.30
CA GLY A 54 -27.63 12.02 9.37
C GLY A 54 -27.15 10.81 10.17
N GLU A 55 -27.95 10.42 11.16
CA GLU A 55 -27.62 9.32 12.08
C GLU A 55 -27.40 7.97 11.38
N ALA A 56 -28.12 7.73 10.29
CA ALA A 56 -27.98 6.53 9.47
C ALA A 56 -27.46 6.89 8.06
N PRO A 57 -26.41 6.21 7.56
CA PRO A 57 -25.91 6.45 6.22
C PRO A 57 -26.92 5.99 5.17
N THR A 58 -27.10 6.80 4.14
CA THR A 58 -27.86 6.46 2.94
C THR A 58 -27.08 5.48 2.07
N ALA A 59 -27.79 4.78 1.17
CA ALA A 59 -27.17 3.91 0.19
C ALA A 59 -26.18 4.65 -0.74
N ALA A 60 -26.44 5.93 -1.02
CA ALA A 60 -25.56 6.76 -1.84
C ALA A 60 -24.24 7.08 -1.13
N GLU A 61 -24.29 7.44 0.16
CA GLU A 61 -23.09 7.69 0.97
C GLU A 61 -22.27 6.41 1.13
N PHE A 62 -22.92 5.26 1.37
CA PHE A 62 -22.21 3.98 1.45
C PHE A 62 -21.57 3.60 0.12
N LYS A 63 -22.26 3.82 -1.01
CA LYS A 63 -21.69 3.58 -2.34
C LYS A 63 -20.47 4.47 -2.60
N ALA A 64 -20.52 5.75 -2.23
CA ALA A 64 -19.40 6.66 -2.39
C ALA A 64 -18.16 6.18 -1.61
N LEU A 65 -18.35 5.64 -0.40
CA LEU A 65 -17.28 5.00 0.36
C LEU A 65 -16.70 3.78 -0.36
N LEU A 66 -17.56 2.85 -0.81
CA LEU A 66 -17.11 1.66 -1.54
C LEU A 66 -16.31 2.03 -2.81
N ASP A 67 -16.79 3.01 -3.56
CA ASP A 67 -16.15 3.46 -4.79
C ASP A 67 -14.77 4.10 -4.49
N SER A 68 -14.65 4.89 -3.42
CA SER A 68 -13.35 5.46 -2.99
C SER A 68 -12.35 4.37 -2.61
N LEU A 69 -12.79 3.37 -1.84
CA LEU A 69 -11.93 2.26 -1.40
C LEU A 69 -11.51 1.34 -2.57
N ARG A 70 -12.40 1.06 -3.51
CA ARG A 70 -12.08 0.31 -4.74
C ARG A 70 -11.10 1.07 -5.63
N THR A 71 -11.31 2.37 -5.81
CA THR A 71 -10.39 3.23 -6.59
C THR A 71 -9.00 3.27 -5.98
N ALA A 72 -8.90 3.24 -4.64
CA ALA A 72 -7.63 3.15 -3.92
C ALA A 72 -6.96 1.76 -4.00
N GLY A 73 -7.66 0.74 -4.50
CA GLY A 73 -7.22 -0.65 -4.52
C GLY A 73 -7.25 -1.33 -3.14
N ILE A 74 -8.02 -0.79 -2.19
CA ILE A 74 -8.18 -1.37 -0.84
C ILE A 74 -9.21 -2.51 -0.88
N LEU A 75 -10.28 -2.34 -1.67
CA LEU A 75 -11.29 -3.37 -1.90
C LEU A 75 -11.21 -3.87 -3.35
N ALA A 76 -11.49 -5.17 -3.53
CA ALA A 76 -11.65 -5.72 -4.87
C ALA A 76 -12.83 -5.06 -5.59
N THR A 77 -12.65 -4.80 -6.89
CA THR A 77 -13.74 -4.38 -7.77
C THR A 77 -14.70 -5.54 -7.95
N SER A 78 -16.00 -5.27 -7.76
CA SER A 78 -17.09 -6.22 -7.98
C SER A 78 -17.52 -6.22 -9.44
#